data_AF-A0A1F4HAD6-F1
#
_entry.id   AF-A0A1F4HAD6-F1
#
_cell.length_a   1.000
_cell.length_b   1.000
_cell.length_c   1.000
_cell.angle_alpha   90.00
_cell.angle_beta   90.00
_cell.angle_gamma   90.00
#
_symmetry.space_group_name_H-M   'P 1'
#
loop_
_entity.id
_entity.type
_entity.pdbx_description
1 polymer ?
#
loop_
_entity_poly.entity_id
_entity_poly.type
_entity_poly.pdbx_seq_one_letter_code
_entity_poly.pdbx_strand_id
1 'polypeptide(L)'
;MLVLGLVGTEAELLLLAHYEDRLQLIPLLLIAAAIGTLAWTVKRRDTAGFRAFRTTMVLFVLAGFVGVALHFRGAAEFQLDLDPSIGRWDLVKKVMRVKDPPILAPGVMLQLGLMGLAYAYGNPGAAASEGGTKKERSG
;
A
#
# COMPACT_ATOMS: atom_id res chain seq x y z
N MET A 1 -4.68 -3.82 14.57
CA MET A 1 -3.59 -3.03 13.97
C MET A 1 -3.84 -2.70 12.52
N LEU A 2 -4.09 -3.67 11.62
CA LEU A 2 -4.30 -3.39 10.19
C LEU A 2 -5.43 -2.36 9.89
N VAL A 3 -6.61 -2.52 10.49
CA VAL A 3 -7.74 -1.58 10.29
C VAL A 3 -7.41 -0.16 10.75
N LEU A 4 -6.83 -0.02 11.94
CA LEU A 4 -6.41 1.28 12.47
C LEU A 4 -5.33 1.92 11.59
N GLY A 5 -4.39 1.12 11.07
CA GLY A 5 -3.38 1.60 10.13
C GLY A 5 -4.00 2.09 8.82
N LEU A 6 -4.91 1.34 8.22
CA LEU A 6 -5.59 1.74 6.98
C LEU A 6 -6.38 3.04 7.16
N VAL A 7 -7.22 3.12 8.20
CA VAL A 7 -8.03 4.31 8.49
C VAL A 7 -7.16 5.52 8.83
N GLY A 8 -6.11 5.31 9.63
CA GLY A 8 -5.18 6.38 10.00
C GLY A 8 -4.43 6.93 8.79
N THR A 9 -3.92 6.07 7.91
CA THR A 9 -3.24 6.50 6.68
C THR A 9 -4.19 7.21 5.71
N GLU A 10 -5.43 6.76 5.58
CA GLU A 10 -6.42 7.45 4.74
C GLU A 10 -6.70 8.87 5.26
N ALA A 11 -6.91 9.01 6.57
CA ALA A 11 -7.12 10.30 7.21
C ALA A 11 -5.91 11.24 7.04
N GLU A 12 -4.69 10.72 7.21
CA GLU A 12 -3.45 11.47 6.99
C GLU A 12 -3.34 11.97 5.55
N LEU A 13 -3.60 11.12 4.55
CA LEU A 13 -3.54 11.50 3.14
C LEU A 13 -4.57 12.57 2.78
N LEU A 14 -5.79 12.46 3.32
CA LEU A 14 -6.83 13.47 3.11
C LEU A 14 -6.45 14.81 3.76
N LEU A 15 -5.87 14.77 4.97
CA LEU A 15 -5.43 15.97 5.69
C LEU A 15 -4.26 16.67 4.98
N LEU A 16 -3.36 15.90 4.35
CA LEU A 16 -2.24 16.40 3.55
C LEU A 16 -2.64 16.80 2.12
N ALA A 17 -3.94 16.83 1.81
CA ALA A 17 -4.46 17.14 0.48
C ALA A 17 -3.85 16.27 -0.65
N HIS A 18 -3.57 15.00 -0.37
CA HIS A 18 -2.95 14.08 -1.32
C HIS A 18 -3.97 13.55 -2.36
N TYR A 19 -4.64 14.47 -3.05
CA TYR A 19 -5.63 14.22 -4.08
C TYR A 19 -5.60 15.27 -5.21
N GLU A 20 -4.58 16.13 -5.25
CA GLU A 20 -4.43 17.18 -6.27
C GLU A 20 -3.95 16.61 -7.61
N ASP A 21 -3.24 15.47 -7.59
CA ASP A 21 -2.77 14.76 -8.79
C ASP A 21 -3.43 13.39 -8.97
N ARG A 22 -3.55 12.97 -10.23
CA ARG A 22 -4.15 11.66 -10.58
C ARG A 22 -3.44 10.48 -9.94
N LEU A 23 -2.11 10.55 -9.81
CA LEU A 23 -1.33 9.48 -9.18
C LEU A 23 -1.54 9.43 -7.65
N GLN A 24 -1.88 10.56 -7.02
CA GLN A 24 -2.19 10.63 -5.59
C GLN A 24 -3.53 9.97 -5.25
N LEU A 25 -4.43 9.78 -6.23
CA LEU A 25 -5.67 9.03 -6.05
C LEU A 25 -5.44 7.52 -5.88
N ILE A 26 -4.32 6.98 -6.41
CA ILE A 26 -4.01 5.56 -6.32
C ILE A 26 -3.98 5.07 -4.86
N PRO A 27 -3.20 5.67 -3.94
CA PRO A 27 -3.18 5.25 -2.54
C PRO A 27 -4.55 5.37 -1.87
N LEU A 28 -5.33 6.44 -2.12
CA LEU A 28 -6.68 6.60 -1.56
C LEU A 28 -7.62 5.48 -1.99
N LEU A 29 -7.68 5.19 -3.31
CA LEU A 29 -8.53 4.14 -3.86
C LEU A 29 -8.11 2.75 -3.39
N LEU A 30 -6.79 2.50 -3.28
CA LEU A 30 -6.30 1.25 -2.74
C LEU A 30 -6.69 1.07 -1.28
N ILE A 31 -6.55 2.10 -0.43
CA ILE A 31 -6.96 2.02 0.98
C ILE A 31 -8.45 1.75 1.13
N ALA A 32 -9.30 2.46 0.38
CA ALA A 32 -10.73 2.17 0.34
C ALA A 32 -11.02 0.72 -0.10
N ALA A 33 -10.34 0.23 -1.14
CA ALA A 33 -10.46 -1.16 -1.59
C ALA A 33 -9.97 -2.17 -0.54
N ALA A 34 -8.91 -1.86 0.21
CA ALA A 34 -8.39 -2.71 1.29
C ALA A 34 -9.40 -2.82 2.43
N ILE A 35 -10.01 -1.71 2.84
CA ILE A 35 -11.06 -1.69 3.86
C ILE A 35 -12.27 -2.52 3.39
N GLY A 36 -12.73 -2.30 2.15
CA GLY A 36 -13.87 -3.03 1.57
C GLY A 36 -13.62 -4.53 1.44
N THR A 37 -12.48 -4.94 0.90
CA THR A 37 -12.12 -6.36 0.73
C THR A 37 -11.85 -7.06 2.07
N LEU A 38 -11.31 -6.35 3.06
CA LEU A 38 -11.17 -6.87 4.42
C LEU A 38 -12.54 -7.06 5.08
N ALA A 39 -13.44 -6.07 5.00
CA ALA A 39 -14.78 -6.17 5.54
C ALA A 39 -15.58 -7.33 4.91
N TRP A 40 -15.48 -7.50 3.58
CA TRP A 40 -16.01 -8.66 2.90
C TRP A 40 -15.42 -9.95 3.48
N THR A 41 -14.09 -10.07 3.51
CA THR A 41 -13.40 -11.28 3.99
C THR A 41 -13.83 -11.67 5.41
N VAL A 42 -13.94 -10.71 6.32
CA VAL A 42 -14.39 -10.94 7.70
C VAL A 42 -15.86 -11.39 7.76
N LYS A 43 -16.73 -10.82 6.92
CA LYS A 43 -18.17 -11.10 6.92
C LYS A 43 -18.53 -12.44 6.26
N ARG A 44 -17.95 -12.76 5.10
CA ARG A 44 -18.35 -13.93 4.29
C ARG A 44 -17.40 -15.11 4.41
N ARG A 45 -16.13 -14.86 4.74
CA ARG A 45 -15.09 -15.90 4.88
C ARG A 45 -14.99 -16.86 3.68
N ASP A 46 -15.28 -16.37 2.48
CA ASP A 46 -15.26 -17.15 1.23
C ASP A 46 -13.94 -16.96 0.44
N THR A 47 -13.65 -17.89 -0.49
CA THR A 47 -12.45 -17.84 -1.35
C THR A 47 -12.31 -16.51 -2.07
N ALA A 48 -13.43 -16.01 -2.61
CA ALA A 48 -13.46 -14.80 -3.41
C ALA A 48 -13.02 -13.59 -2.60
N GLY A 49 -13.53 -13.43 -1.36
CA GLY A 49 -13.12 -12.36 -0.45
C GLY A 49 -11.62 -12.41 -0.14
N PHE A 50 -11.09 -13.59 0.22
CA PHE A 50 -9.66 -13.75 0.50
C PHE A 50 -8.78 -13.49 -0.74
N ARG A 51 -9.18 -13.94 -1.93
CA ARG A 51 -8.45 -13.68 -3.18
C ARG A 51 -8.45 -12.19 -3.54
N ALA A 52 -9.59 -11.52 -3.40
CA ALA A 52 -9.70 -10.08 -3.62
C ALA A 52 -8.80 -9.33 -2.63
N PHE A 53 -8.89 -9.64 -1.34
CA PHE A 53 -8.07 -9.02 -0.31
C PHE A 53 -6.57 -9.25 -0.54
N ARG A 54 -6.12 -10.48 -0.85
CA ARG A 54 -4.72 -10.76 -1.20
C ARG A 54 -4.25 -9.94 -2.39
N THR A 55 -5.07 -9.86 -3.45
CA THR A 55 -4.74 -9.08 -4.64
C THR A 55 -4.56 -7.61 -4.27
N THR A 56 -5.47 -7.05 -3.48
CA THR A 56 -5.34 -5.68 -2.96
C THR A 56 -4.07 -5.48 -2.15
N MET A 57 -3.69 -6.45 -1.29
CA MET A 57 -2.46 -6.34 -0.49
C MET A 57 -1.18 -6.43 -1.34
N VAL A 58 -1.18 -7.23 -2.42
CA VAL A 58 -0.07 -7.22 -3.40
C VAL A 58 0.01 -5.86 -4.09
N LEU A 59 -1.12 -5.30 -4.51
CA LEU A 59 -1.15 -3.96 -5.10
C LEU A 59 -0.65 -2.89 -4.13
N PHE A 60 -0.93 -3.01 -2.83
CA PHE A 60 -0.36 -2.15 -1.78
C PHE A 60 1.16 -2.19 -1.76
N VAL A 61 1.75 -3.39 -1.79
CA VAL A 61 3.20 -3.58 -1.79
C VAL A 61 3.82 -2.95 -3.04
N LEU A 62 3.25 -3.22 -4.21
CA LEU A 62 3.72 -2.67 -5.48
C LEU A 62 3.60 -1.14 -5.51
N ALA A 63 2.44 -0.60 -5.10
CA ALA A 63 2.21 0.83 -5.02
C ALA A 63 3.13 1.50 -3.99
N GLY A 64 3.41 0.85 -2.87
CA GLY A 64 4.39 1.31 -1.87
C GLY A 64 5.78 1.47 -2.47
N PHE A 65 6.29 0.46 -3.19
CA PHE A 65 7.58 0.57 -3.88
C PHE A 65 7.61 1.68 -4.93
N VAL A 66 6.57 1.76 -5.77
CA VAL A 66 6.46 2.82 -6.78
C VAL A 66 6.40 4.20 -6.12
N GLY A 67 5.61 4.35 -5.05
CA GLY A 67 5.48 5.59 -4.29
C GLY A 67 6.79 6.03 -3.66
N VAL A 68 7.55 5.11 -3.05
CA VAL A 68 8.89 5.41 -2.51
C VAL A 68 9.80 5.95 -3.61
N ALA A 69 9.82 5.32 -4.79
CA ALA A 69 10.66 5.75 -5.90
C ALA A 69 10.25 7.13 -6.43
N LEU A 70 8.95 7.39 -6.59
CA LEU A 70 8.43 8.69 -7.05
C LEU A 70 8.72 9.80 -6.04
N HIS A 71 8.51 9.57 -4.74
CA HIS A 71 8.79 10.55 -3.70
C HIS A 71 10.28 10.83 -3.56
N PHE A 72 11.12 9.79 -3.63
CA PHE A 72 12.57 9.97 -3.65
C PHE A 72 13.02 10.81 -4.85
N ARG A 73 12.47 10.52 -6.04
CA ARG A 73 12.80 11.27 -7.25
C ARG A 73 12.41 12.74 -7.13
N GLY A 74 11.18 13.04 -6.70
CA GLY A 74 10.73 14.42 -6.51
C GLY A 74 11.56 15.18 -5.47
N ALA A 75 11.92 14.53 -4.36
CA ALA A 75 12.82 15.10 -3.36
C ALA A 75 14.22 15.38 -3.95
N ALA A 76 14.75 14.45 -4.75
CA ALA A 76 16.06 14.60 -5.38
C ALA A 76 16.08 15.74 -6.40
N GLU A 77 15.05 15.82 -7.25
CA GLU A 77 14.86 16.91 -8.22
C GLU A 77 14.82 18.27 -7.49
N PHE A 78 14.02 18.40 -6.43
CA PHE A 78 13.97 19.62 -5.62
C PHE A 78 15.33 20.01 -5.00
N GLN A 79 16.10 19.03 -4.51
CA GLN A 79 17.44 19.33 -3.95
C GLN A 79 18.46 19.73 -5.02
N LEU A 80 18.35 19.16 -6.22
CA LEU A 80 19.21 19.52 -7.36
C LEU A 80 18.87 20.91 -7.92
N ASP A 81 17.60 21.32 -7.88
CA ASP A 81 17.19 22.68 -8.24
C ASP A 81 17.79 23.73 -7.29
N LEU A 82 17.99 23.38 -6.02
CA LEU A 82 18.62 24.24 -5.02
C LEU A 82 20.15 24.24 -5.11
N ASP A 83 20.76 23.09 -5.38
CA ASP A 83 22.21 22.94 -5.52
C ASP A 83 22.52 21.89 -6.60
N PRO A 84 22.77 22.33 -7.86
CA PRO A 84 23.09 21.44 -8.95
C PRO A 84 24.45 20.72 -8.80
N SER A 85 25.31 21.19 -7.89
CA SER A 85 26.66 20.68 -7.70
C SER A 85 26.76 19.60 -6.61
N ILE A 86 25.65 19.32 -5.91
CA ILE A 86 25.62 18.38 -4.79
C ILE A 86 26.11 16.98 -5.21
N GLY A 87 27.02 16.42 -4.41
CA GLY A 87 27.51 15.05 -4.60
C GLY A 87 26.39 14.02 -4.41
N ARG A 88 26.41 12.95 -5.20
CA ARG A 88 25.36 11.90 -5.21
C ARG A 88 25.07 11.32 -3.82
N TRP A 89 26.09 11.13 -3.01
CA TRP A 89 25.93 10.59 -1.65
C TRP A 89 25.30 11.59 -0.69
N ASP A 90 25.65 12.87 -0.81
CA ASP A 90 25.06 13.91 0.01
C ASP A 90 23.62 14.21 -0.42
N LEU A 91 23.31 14.11 -1.72
CA LEU A 91 21.94 14.14 -2.23
C LEU A 91 21.07 13.07 -1.57
N VAL A 92 21.51 11.80 -1.55
CA VAL A 92 20.77 10.71 -0.90
C VAL A 92 20.52 11.03 0.57
N LYS A 93 21.54 11.46 1.32
CA LYS A 93 21.36 11.84 2.74
C LYS A 93 20.37 12.97 2.91
N LYS A 94 20.39 13.96 2.03
CA LYS A 94 19.52 15.14 2.08
C LYS A 94 18.08 14.76 1.79
N VAL A 95 17.84 13.98 0.74
CA VAL A 95 16.53 13.42 0.40
C VAL A 95 15.94 12.61 1.55
N MET A 96 16.75 11.75 2.19
CA MET A 96 16.29 10.95 3.33
C MET A 96 15.96 11.77 4.60
N ARG A 97 16.39 13.03 4.66
CA ARG A 97 16.15 13.95 5.79
C ARG A 97 15.15 15.05 5.46
N VAL A 98 14.79 15.21 4.19
CA VAL A 98 13.85 16.24 3.76
C VAL A 98 12.46 15.84 4.22
N LYS A 99 11.67 16.82 4.66
CA LYS A 99 10.30 16.58 5.09
C LYS A 99 9.35 16.45 3.91
N ASP A 100 9.66 17.14 2.80
CA ASP A 100 8.81 17.23 1.61
C ASP A 100 9.58 16.91 0.32
N PRO A 101 9.06 16.02 -0.55
CA PRO A 101 7.84 15.22 -0.38
C PRO A 101 7.96 14.14 0.71
N PRO A 102 6.94 13.92 1.56
CA PRO A 102 7.02 12.97 2.67
C PRO A 102 7.00 11.51 2.20
N ILE A 103 8.01 10.70 2.55
CA ILE A 103 8.10 9.26 2.18
C ILE A 103 7.21 8.37 3.08
N LEU A 104 6.60 8.93 4.13
CA LEU A 104 5.89 8.18 5.16
C LEU A 104 4.75 7.31 4.60
N ALA A 105 3.89 7.89 3.75
CA ALA A 105 2.73 7.20 3.21
C ALA A 105 3.09 5.97 2.34
N PRO A 106 4.00 6.07 1.35
CA PRO A 106 4.46 4.89 0.61
C PRO A 106 5.07 3.78 1.49
N GLY A 107 5.83 4.15 2.53
CA GLY A 107 6.40 3.19 3.49
C GLY A 107 5.32 2.46 4.29
N VAL A 108 4.29 3.18 4.74
CA VAL A 108 3.16 2.60 5.47
C VAL A 108 2.33 1.69 4.57
N MET A 109 2.15 2.00 3.28
CA MET A 109 1.51 1.09 2.33
C MET A 109 2.28 -0.24 2.22
N LEU A 110 3.61 -0.19 2.13
CA LEU A 110 4.44 -1.39 2.08
C LEU A 110 4.25 -2.24 3.34
N GLN A 111 4.30 -1.61 4.51
CA GLN A 111 4.10 -2.28 5.81
C GLN A 111 2.70 -2.90 5.92
N LEU A 112 1.64 -2.15 5.62
CA LEU A 112 0.26 -2.61 5.70
C LEU A 112 -0.03 -3.73 4.70
N GLY A 113 0.49 -3.64 3.48
CA GLY A 113 0.39 -4.69 2.46
C GLY A 113 1.02 -6.01 2.93
N LEU A 114 2.23 -5.96 3.47
CA LEU A 114 2.91 -7.14 4.02
C LEU A 114 2.16 -7.75 5.21
N MET A 115 1.69 -6.91 6.14
CA MET A 115 0.87 -7.38 7.28
C MET A 115 -0.46 -7.98 6.83
N GLY A 116 -1.10 -7.42 5.80
CA GLY A 116 -2.33 -7.95 5.23
C GLY A 116 -2.11 -9.29 4.51
N LEU A 117 -1.02 -9.45 3.77
CA LEU A 117 -0.65 -10.75 3.19
C LEU A 117 -0.40 -11.80 4.28
N ALA A 118 0.35 -11.44 5.33
CA ALA A 118 0.58 -12.33 6.47
C ALA A 118 -0.75 -12.77 7.13
N TYR A 119 -1.69 -11.85 7.32
CA TYR A 119 -3.04 -12.17 7.80
C TYR A 119 -3.78 -13.12 6.84
N ALA A 120 -3.74 -12.86 5.53
CA ALA A 120 -4.48 -13.65 4.55
C ALA A 120 -3.93 -15.07 4.32
N TYR A 121 -2.65 -15.29 4.59
CA TYR A 121 -2.02 -16.62 4.51
C TYR A 121 -2.00 -17.35 5.87
N GLY A 122 -2.03 -16.63 6.99
CA GLY A 122 -2.07 -17.23 8.34
C GLY A 122 -3.44 -17.75 8.78
N ASN A 123 -4.52 -17.48 8.03
CA ASN A 123 -5.88 -17.90 8.39
C ASN A 123 -6.37 -19.11 7.55
N PRO A 124 -6.71 -20.26 8.18
CA PRO A 124 -7.07 -21.51 7.47
C PRO A 124 -8.29 -21.44 6.54
N GLY A 125 -9.20 -20.47 6.74
CA GLY A 125 -10.40 -20.29 5.91
C GLY A 125 -10.09 -20.00 4.42
N ALA A 126 -8.88 -19.51 4.14
CA ALA A 126 -8.43 -19.26 2.78
C ALA A 126 -7.91 -20.55 2.08
N ALA A 127 -7.38 -21.52 2.82
CA ALA A 127 -6.91 -22.80 2.28
C ALA A 127 -8.06 -23.83 2.14
N ALA A 128 -8.99 -23.84 3.09
CA ALA A 128 -10.13 -24.77 3.09
C ALA A 128 -11.09 -24.51 1.91
N SER A 129 -11.21 -23.25 1.47
CA SER A 129 -12.15 -22.84 0.43
C SER A 129 -11.58 -23.02 -0.99
N GLU A 130 -10.24 -22.93 -1.17
CA GLU A 130 -9.56 -23.26 -2.43
C GLU A 130 -9.65 -24.76 -2.77
N GLY A 131 -9.66 -25.64 -1.77
CA GLY A 131 -9.81 -27.09 -1.95
C GLY A 131 -11.22 -27.56 -2.33
N GLY A 132 -12.26 -26.89 -1.82
CA GLY A 132 -13.67 -27.26 -2.09
C GLY A 132 -14.10 -27.02 -3.54
N THR A 133 -13.67 -25.90 -4.12
CA THR A 133 -14.06 -25.49 -5.48
C THR A 133 -13.52 -26.43 -6.58
N LYS A 134 -12.41 -27.14 -6.30
CA LYS A 134 -11.81 -28.10 -7.25
C LYS A 134 -12.53 -29.46 -7.24
N LYS A 135 -13.29 -29.78 -6.19
CA LYS A 135 -13.98 -31.07 -6.04
C LYS A 135 -15.36 -31.09 -6.72
N GLU A 136 -16.03 -29.94 -6.83
CA GLU A 136 -17.35 -29.80 -7.48
C GLU A 136 -17.30 -29.66 -9.00
N ARG A 137 -16.13 -29.36 -9.60
CA ARG A 137 -15.96 -29.23 -11.06
C ARG A 137 -15.51 -30.53 -11.75
N SER A 138 -15.39 -31.63 -11.00
CA SER A 138 -14.92 -32.94 -11.49
C SER A 138 -15.90 -34.07 -11.19
N GLY A 139 -17.16 -33.74 -10.85
CA GLY A 139 -18.24 -34.69 -10.58
C GLY A 139 -19.31 -34.64 -11.66
#